data_AF-A0A931WD74-F1
#
_entry.id   AF-A0A931WD74-F1
#
_cell.length_a   1.000
_cell.length_b   1.000
_cell.length_c   1.000
_cell.angle_alpha   90.00
_cell.angle_beta   90.00
_cell.angle_gamma   90.00
#
_symmetry.space_group_name_H-M   'P 1'
#
loop_
_entity.id
_entity.type
_entity.pdbx_description
1 polymer ?
#
loop_
_entity_poly.entity_id
_entity_poly.type
_entity_poly.pdbx_seq_one_letter_code
_entity_poly.pdbx_strand_id
1 'polypeptide(L)' 'MQLCIAAFIRQVASKSGDKSSVEDKTPLEILKKRYAKGEINKEEFNEKKKDLL' A
#
# COMPACT_ATOMS: atom_id res chain seq x y z
N MET A 1 -8.74 4.37 -31.26
CA MET A 1 -7.53 4.79 -30.52
C MET A 1 -7.91 5.47 -29.18
N GLN A 2 -8.81 4.88 -28.37
CA GLN A 2 -9.19 5.42 -27.04
C GLN A 2 -9.24 4.34 -25.93
N LEU A 3 -9.29 3.06 -26.29
CA LEU A 3 -9.31 1.95 -25.35
C LEU A 3 -7.93 1.63 -24.74
N CYS A 4 -6.83 2.13 -25.33
CA CYS A 4 -5.47 1.85 -24.87
C CYS A 4 -5.08 2.64 -23.62
N ILE A 5 -5.67 3.82 -23.39
CA ILE A 5 -5.29 4.71 -22.27
C ILE A 5 -5.86 4.20 -20.94
N ALA A 6 -7.11 3.70 -20.94
CA ALA A 6 -7.72 3.14 -19.74
C ALA A 6 -7.02 1.85 -19.25
N ALA A 7 -6.46 1.05 -20.17
CA ALA A 7 -5.73 -0.16 -19.83
C ALA A 7 -4.39 0.14 -19.11
N PHE A 8 -3.73 1.26 -19.41
CA PHE A 8 -2.46 1.62 -18.80
C PHE A 8 -2.61 2.09 -17.34
N ILE A 9 -3.72 2.78 -17.03
CA ILE A 9 -4.04 3.21 -15.65
C ILE A 9 -4.27 2.00 -14.75
N ARG A 10 -4.84 0.90 -15.28
CA ARG A 10 -5.15 -0.31 -14.49
C ARG A 10 -3.92 -1.18 -14.18
N GLN A 11 -2.85 -1.06 -14.97
CA GLN A 11 -1.65 -1.91 -14.80
C GLN A 11 -0.65 -1.35 -13.78
N VAL A 12 -0.65 -0.04 -13.52
CA VAL A 12 0.19 0.57 -12.46
C VAL A 12 -0.32 0.29 -11.04
N ALA A 13 -1.59 -0.11 -10.88
CA ALA A 13 -2.15 -0.52 -9.58
C ALA A 13 -1.87 -1.99 -9.22
N SER A 14 -1.36 -2.79 -10.17
CA SER A 14 -1.29 -4.26 -10.02
C SER A 14 0.12 -4.80 -9.75
N LYS A 15 1.10 -3.93 -9.47
CA LYS A 15 2.51 -4.33 -9.24
C LYS A 15 3.01 -4.07 -7.82
N SER A 16 2.15 -4.26 -6.82
CA SER A 16 2.52 -4.26 -5.40
C SER A 16 1.96 -5.49 -4.68
N GLY A 17 2.08 -6.65 -5.34
CA GLY A 17 1.91 -7.95 -4.73
C GLY A 17 3.25 -8.47 -4.25
N ASP A 18 3.83 -7.82 -3.24
CA ASP A 18 4.92 -8.41 -2.47
C ASP A 18 4.35 -9.61 -1.69
N LYS A 19 4.34 -10.75 -2.40
CA LYS A 19 4.14 -12.08 -1.88
C LYS A 19 5.52 -12.61 -1.50
N SER A 20 6.06 -12.16 -0.37
CA SER A 20 6.93 -13.02 0.43
C SER A 20 6.90 -12.56 1.88
N SER A 21 6.96 -13.51 2.80
CA SER A 21 6.98 -13.31 4.26
C SER A 21 5.67 -12.73 4.83
N VAL A 22 4.69 -13.61 5.01
CA VAL A 22 3.56 -13.42 5.93
C VAL A 22 4.00 -13.63 7.39
N GLU A 23 5.20 -14.17 7.62
CA GLU A 23 5.68 -14.57 8.95
C GLU A 23 6.43 -13.45 9.71
N ASP A 24 6.96 -12.41 9.05
CA ASP A 24 7.76 -11.35 9.70
C ASP A 24 7.37 -9.92 9.28
N LYS A 25 6.08 -9.66 9.06
CA LYS A 25 5.67 -8.27 8.79
C LYS A 25 5.71 -7.48 10.09
N THR A 26 6.74 -6.64 10.23
CA THR A 26 6.80 -5.68 11.33
C THR A 26 5.52 -4.83 11.35
N PRO A 27 5.07 -4.35 12.52
CA PRO A 27 3.90 -3.48 12.62
C PRO A 27 3.93 -2.28 11.65
N LEU A 28 5.13 -1.77 11.35
CA LEU A 28 5.36 -0.69 10.39
C LEU A 28 5.03 -1.08 8.95
N GLU A 29 5.38 -2.29 8.52
CA GLU A 29 5.08 -2.81 7.18
C GLU A 29 3.58 -3.03 6.97
N ILE A 30 2.88 -3.50 8.01
CA ILE A 30 1.41 -3.62 8.00
C ILE A 30 0.78 -2.24 7.84
N LEU A 31 1.28 -1.26 8.58
CA LEU A 31 0.79 0.11 8.55
C LEU A 31 0.98 0.77 7.16
N LYS A 32 2.15 0.60 6.53
CA LYS A 32 2.42 1.06 5.16
C LYS A 32 1.48 0.43 4.15
N LYS A 33 1.20 -0.87 4.27
CA LYS A 33 0.32 -1.60 3.36
C LYS A 33 -1.11 -1.07 3.40
N ARG A 34 -1.63 -0.75 4.60
CA ARG A 34 -2.96 -0.16 4.77
C ARG A 34 -3.04 1.25 4.20
N TYR A 35 -1.99 2.06 4.38
CA TYR A 35 -1.90 3.40 3.78
C TYR A 35 -1.87 3.32 2.24
N ALA A 36 -1.07 2.43 1.67
CA ALA A 36 -1.00 2.22 0.21
C ALA A 36 -2.32 1.72 -0.40
N LYS A 37 -3.11 0.97 0.38
CA LYS A 37 -4.46 0.55 0.00
C LYS A 37 -5.52 1.65 0.16
N GLY A 38 -5.22 2.75 0.86
CA GLY A 38 -6.18 3.79 1.20
C GLY A 38 -7.14 3.43 2.34
N GLU A 39 -6.81 2.40 3.14
CA GLU A 39 -7.63 1.99 4.30
C GLU A 39 -7.46 2.92 5.51
N ILE A 40 -6.36 3.67 5.54
CA ILE A 40 -6.05 4.68 6.56
C ILE A 40 -5.59 5.96 5.90
N ASN A 41 -5.85 7.10 6.53
CA ASN A 41 -5.38 8.38 6.04
C ASN A 41 -3.91 8.66 6.46
N LYS A 42 -3.34 9.77 5.97
CA LYS A 42 -1.96 10.15 6.26
C LYS A 42 -1.73 10.50 7.74
N GLU A 43 -2.74 11.06 8.42
CA GLU A 43 -2.66 11.42 9.84
C GLU A 43 -2.56 10.16 10.71
N GLU A 44 -3.49 9.20 10.53
CA GLU A 44 -3.49 7.92 11.22
C GLU A 44 -2.20 7.11 10.96
N PHE A 45 -1.70 7.12 9.73
CA PHE A 45 -0.42 6.51 9.40
C PHE A 45 0.73 7.14 10.21
N ASN A 46 0.75 8.46 10.34
CA ASN A 46 1.83 9.17 11.02
C ASN A 46 1.76 8.99 12.54
N GLU A 47 0.57 9.01 13.14
CA GLU A 47 0.38 8.74 14.56
C GLU A 47 0.83 7.34 14.94
N LYS A 48 0.35 6.33 14.23
CA LYS A 48 0.72 4.93 14.49
C LYS A 48 2.19 4.64 14.17
N LYS A 49 2.79 5.35 13.22
CA LYS A 49 4.22 5.24 12.93
C LYS A 49 5.07 5.76 14.09
N LYS A 50 4.66 6.84 14.76
CA LYS A 50 5.37 7.40 15.92
C LYS A 50 5.30 6.48 17.14
N ASP A 51 4.19 5.78 17.30
CA ASP A 51 3.99 4.80 18.39
C ASP A 51 4.91 3.57 18.25
N LEU A 52 5.37 3.29 17.03
CA LEU A 52 6.23 2.15 16.69
C LEU A 52 7.73 2.48 16.66
N LEU A 53 8.11 3.73 16.90
CA LEU A 53 9.48 4.25 16.91
C LEU A 53 9.96 4.45 18.35
#